data_AF-A0ABD0UV76-F1
#
_entry.id   AF-A0ABD0UV76-F1
#
_cell.length_a   1.000
_cell.length_b   1.000
_cell.length_c   1.000
_cell.angle_alpha   90.00
_cell.angle_beta   90.00
_cell.angle_gamma   90.00
#
_symmetry.space_group_name_H-M   'P 1'
#
loop_
_entity.id
_entity.type
_entity.pdbx_description
1 polymer ?
#
loop_
_entity_poly.entity_id
_entity_poly.type
_entity_poly.pdbx_seq_one_letter_code
_entity_poly.pdbx_strand_id
1 'polypeptide(L)'
;MDALSSLLEEGNFVGARIGNRNINHLLYADDLLVFGVPSITNCQNLMVILNTFAAASGLYINSEKSTLLTSKSIPHSDDIRSALNLHNSKDVITYLGIPIAYKRLKISDFHLFMEKVTKNLSGWNANLLSLAGRLQFLKYTMTNSIAYWIRGSILPKYVQKFFKKIASKFLFFGDALTGRKLHMVAWVNVCKPKSKGGLGLHSIPALIYGFNCSLILRFSNLDYPLASWITAKYGNPWQPPPRFVLLSGRLSVLLLMRQKLISHLLIMWKSVLRYSVFGWLALVGGLKTAVELSRRNIQVDMDCVFCHNAPESISHLFFDCNFSHTVLCNLIPAASSILLRPNIHQLFDWIAECPTFNEQTKCFYCIITCSVIYSVWRERNNRKFGNCATNLNSVCYNIKKAISLKVHKWKNSLSLLDGF
;
A
#
# COMPACT_ATOMS: atom_id res chain seq x y z
N MET A 1 -4.88 10.78 31.95
CA MET A 1 -4.38 9.72 31.04
C MET A 1 -2.88 9.86 30.80
N ASP A 2 -2.35 11.06 30.55
CA ASP A 2 -0.89 11.24 30.41
C ASP A 2 -0.11 10.79 31.65
N ALA A 3 -0.65 11.03 32.85
CA ALA A 3 -0.09 10.50 34.10
C ALA A 3 0.01 8.95 34.12
N LEU A 4 -0.95 8.24 33.53
CA LEU A 4 -0.88 6.77 33.43
C LEU A 4 0.20 6.35 32.42
N SER A 5 0.34 7.08 31.31
CA SER A 5 1.44 6.85 30.36
C SER A 5 2.80 7.03 31.03
N SER A 6 3.00 8.09 31.81
CA SER A 6 4.24 8.32 32.54
C SER A 6 4.53 7.20 33.55
N LEU A 7 3.52 6.76 34.31
CA LEU A 7 3.70 5.65 35.26
C LEU A 7 4.04 4.32 34.57
N LEU A 8 3.53 4.07 33.36
CA LEU A 8 3.85 2.89 32.55
C LEU A 8 5.22 2.98 31.85
N GLU A 9 5.76 4.18 31.66
CA GLU A 9 7.08 4.41 31.06
C GLU A 9 8.20 4.43 32.12
N GLU A 10 7.95 5.04 33.27
CA GLU A 10 8.90 5.14 34.38
C GLU A 10 8.87 3.93 35.32
N GLY A 11 7.74 3.22 35.37
CA GLY A 11 7.54 2.07 36.24
C GLY A 11 8.36 0.84 35.83
N ASN A 12 8.40 -0.15 36.73
CA ASN A 12 9.06 -1.44 36.50
C ASN A 12 8.29 -2.37 35.52
N PHE A 13 7.42 -1.80 34.67
CA PHE A 13 6.65 -2.55 33.69
C PHE A 13 7.45 -2.74 32.40
N VAL A 14 7.65 -3.99 32.00
CA VAL A 14 8.38 -4.36 30.79
C VAL A 14 7.40 -4.56 29.65
N GLY A 15 7.38 -3.59 28.73
CA GLY A 15 6.56 -3.63 27.53
C GLY A 15 7.03 -4.63 26.46
N ALA A 16 6.27 -4.71 25.37
CA ALA A 16 6.60 -5.57 24.24
C ALA A 16 7.70 -4.94 23.38
N ARG A 17 8.83 -5.64 23.21
CA ARG A 17 9.94 -5.19 22.38
C ARG A 17 9.79 -5.63 20.91
N ILE A 18 9.87 -4.66 20.01
CA ILE A 18 9.79 -4.83 18.56
C ILE A 18 11.03 -4.17 17.95
N GLY A 19 12.02 -4.99 17.59
CA GLY A 19 13.31 -4.48 17.13
C GLY A 19 13.94 -3.55 18.16
N ASN A 20 14.13 -2.27 17.80
CA ASN A 20 14.69 -1.24 18.67
C ASN A 20 13.64 -0.42 19.42
N ARG A 21 12.36 -0.76 19.33
CA ARG A 21 11.27 -0.04 20.02
C ARG A 21 10.62 -0.90 21.09
N ASN A 22 10.27 -0.27 22.21
CA ASN A 22 9.39 -0.85 23.22
C ASN A 22 8.00 -0.23 23.06
N ILE A 23 6.96 -1.07 23.06
CA ILE A 23 5.57 -0.64 23.07
C ILE A 23 4.94 -1.16 24.35
N ASN A 24 4.48 -0.24 25.19
CA ASN A 24 3.93 -0.56 26.50
C ASN A 24 2.39 -0.49 26.47
N HIS A 25 1.82 0.51 25.80
CA HIS A 25 0.37 0.72 25.77
C HIS A 25 -0.14 1.45 24.53
N LEU A 26 -1.45 1.35 24.29
CA LEU A 26 -2.23 2.16 23.35
C LEU A 26 -3.48 2.66 24.08
N LEU A 27 -3.76 3.95 23.93
CA LEU A 27 -4.88 4.63 24.58
C LEU A 27 -5.78 5.24 23.51
N TYR A 28 -7.08 5.04 23.64
CA TYR A 28 -8.11 5.78 22.92
C TYR A 28 -9.28 6.08 23.85
N ALA A 29 -9.40 7.35 24.28
CA ALA A 29 -10.34 7.74 25.33
C ALA A 29 -10.20 6.85 26.59
N ASP A 30 -11.22 6.08 26.93
CA ASP A 30 -11.27 5.12 28.04
C ASP A 30 -10.76 3.72 27.67
N ASP A 31 -10.62 3.40 26.38
CA ASP A 31 -10.11 2.12 25.92
C ASP A 31 -8.57 2.08 26.03
N LEU A 32 -8.07 1.25 26.95
CA LEU A 32 -6.64 0.99 27.16
C LEU A 32 -6.26 -0.42 26.70
N LEU A 33 -5.25 -0.53 25.85
CA LEU A 33 -4.54 -1.77 25.55
C LEU A 33 -3.13 -1.71 26.13
N VAL A 34 -2.78 -2.69 26.95
CA VAL A 34 -1.43 -2.83 27.52
C VAL A 34 -0.73 -4.03 26.88
N PHE A 35 0.53 -3.85 26.49
CA PHE A 35 1.39 -4.86 25.87
C PHE A 35 2.59 -5.11 26.79
N GLY A 36 2.80 -6.34 27.21
CA GLY A 36 3.91 -6.68 28.10
C GLY A 36 4.40 -8.10 27.92
N VAL A 37 5.58 -8.37 28.48
CA VAL A 37 6.15 -9.72 28.56
C VAL A 37 5.29 -10.58 29.51
N PRO A 38 4.98 -11.84 29.16
CA PRO A 38 4.17 -12.72 30.00
C PRO A 38 4.98 -13.21 31.21
N SER A 39 5.00 -12.41 32.28
CA SER A 39 5.65 -12.72 33.55
C SER A 39 4.74 -12.30 34.71
N ILE A 40 4.70 -13.13 35.77
CA ILE A 40 3.90 -12.87 36.98
C ILE A 40 4.32 -11.56 37.63
N THR A 41 5.62 -11.32 37.78
CA THR A 41 6.17 -10.08 38.33
C THR A 41 5.74 -8.86 37.51
N ASN A 42 5.75 -8.98 36.18
CA ASN A 42 5.35 -7.90 35.28
C ASN A 42 3.85 -7.57 35.42
N CYS A 43 3.02 -8.59 35.63
CA CYS A 43 1.59 -8.43 35.86
C CYS A 43 1.29 -7.78 37.22
N GLN A 44 2.01 -8.17 38.27
CA GLN A 44 1.93 -7.53 39.59
C GLN A 44 2.34 -6.06 39.52
N ASN A 45 3.44 -5.74 38.83
CA ASN A 45 3.88 -4.36 38.61
C ASN A 45 2.81 -3.54 37.89
N LEU A 46 2.17 -4.12 36.86
CA LEU A 46 1.07 -3.47 36.15
C LEU A 46 -0.12 -3.17 37.09
N MET A 47 -0.51 -4.12 37.95
CA MET A 47 -1.58 -3.90 38.91
C MET A 47 -1.24 -2.83 39.96
N VAL A 48 0.00 -2.77 40.43
CA VAL A 48 0.47 -1.70 41.33
C VAL A 48 0.34 -0.34 40.66
N ILE A 49 0.78 -0.22 39.40
CA ILE A 49 0.67 1.02 38.62
C ILE A 49 -0.80 1.43 38.45
N LEU A 50 -1.66 0.49 38.04
CA LEU A 50 -3.08 0.78 37.83
C LEU A 50 -3.81 1.13 39.13
N ASN A 51 -3.49 0.49 40.25
CA ASN A 51 -4.08 0.82 41.55
C ASN A 51 -3.59 2.17 42.08
N THR A 52 -2.32 2.51 41.85
CA THR A 52 -1.76 3.83 42.20
C THR A 52 -2.45 4.92 41.41
N PHE A 53 -2.63 4.70 40.09
CA PHE A 53 -3.38 5.61 39.24
C PHE A 53 -4.85 5.71 39.66
N ALA A 54 -5.49 4.60 40.00
CA ALA A 54 -6.87 4.58 40.47
C ALA A 54 -7.05 5.34 41.79
N ALA A 55 -6.12 5.20 42.74
CA ALA A 55 -6.12 5.94 43.99
C ALA A 55 -5.94 7.45 43.77
N ALA A 56 -5.10 7.87 42.82
CA ALA A 56 -4.86 9.28 42.53
C ALA A 56 -5.98 9.93 41.70
N SER A 57 -6.59 9.20 40.76
CA SER A 57 -7.57 9.74 39.81
C SER A 57 -9.03 9.44 40.15
N GLY A 58 -9.28 8.46 41.02
CA GLY A 58 -10.61 7.90 41.27
C GLY A 58 -11.14 7.00 40.13
N LEU A 59 -10.32 6.69 39.12
CA LEU A 59 -10.72 5.86 37.98
C LEU A 59 -10.26 4.41 38.16
N TYR A 60 -11.22 3.48 38.30
CA TYR A 60 -10.97 2.06 38.53
C TYR A 60 -11.12 1.22 37.26
N ILE A 61 -10.39 0.10 37.22
CA ILE A 61 -10.51 -0.89 36.15
C ILE A 61 -11.87 -1.58 36.25
N ASN A 62 -12.55 -1.72 35.10
CA ASN A 62 -13.74 -2.55 34.99
C ASN A 62 -13.34 -4.01 34.69
N SER A 63 -13.36 -4.88 35.69
CA SER A 63 -12.97 -6.30 35.57
C SER A 63 -13.88 -7.12 34.64
N GLU A 64 -15.13 -6.70 34.41
CA GLU A 64 -16.04 -7.38 33.48
C GLU A 64 -15.69 -7.09 32.02
N LYS A 65 -15.25 -5.87 31.73
CA LYS A 65 -14.85 -5.43 30.38
C LYS A 65 -13.40 -5.76 30.06
N SER A 66 -12.53 -5.74 31.07
CA SER A 66 -11.12 -6.05 30.92
C SER A 66 -10.91 -7.52 30.61
N THR A 67 -10.15 -7.79 29.56
CA THR A 67 -9.90 -9.16 29.09
C THR A 67 -8.43 -9.36 28.82
N LEU A 68 -7.95 -10.56 29.12
CA LEU A 68 -6.57 -10.96 28.89
C LEU A 68 -6.46 -11.75 27.59
N LEU A 69 -5.60 -11.28 26.67
CA LEU A 69 -5.26 -11.97 25.42
C LEU A 69 -3.87 -12.59 25.54
N THR A 70 -3.80 -13.92 25.65
CA THR A 70 -2.55 -14.68 25.77
C THR A 70 -2.40 -15.71 24.66
N SER A 71 -1.14 -16.01 24.28
CA SER A 71 -0.84 -17.14 23.39
C SER A 71 -0.95 -18.47 24.14
N LYS A 72 -1.41 -19.54 23.47
CA LYS A 72 -1.58 -20.88 24.08
C LYS A 72 -0.29 -21.54 24.58
N SER A 73 0.87 -20.95 24.30
CA SER A 73 2.19 -21.54 24.60
C SER A 73 2.86 -20.96 25.86
N ILE A 74 2.13 -20.18 26.67
CA ILE A 74 2.72 -19.56 27.86
C ILE A 74 2.58 -20.53 29.05
N PRO A 75 3.69 -20.95 29.68
CA PRO A 75 3.63 -21.70 30.93
C PRO A 75 3.08 -20.81 32.06
N HIS A 76 2.31 -21.39 33.00
CA HIS A 76 1.70 -20.69 34.14
C HIS A 76 0.61 -19.66 33.76
N SER A 77 -0.27 -19.99 32.80
CA SER A 77 -1.35 -19.08 32.39
C SER A 77 -2.34 -18.75 33.50
N ASP A 78 -2.54 -19.66 34.45
CA ASP A 78 -3.49 -19.48 35.55
C ASP A 78 -2.94 -18.56 36.64
N ASP A 79 -1.64 -18.60 36.90
CA ASP A 79 -0.97 -17.68 37.83
C ASP A 79 -0.93 -16.24 37.29
N ILE A 80 -0.81 -16.08 35.97
CA ILE A 80 -0.90 -14.76 35.32
C ILE A 80 -2.33 -14.20 35.41
N ARG A 81 -3.36 -15.06 35.31
CA ARG A 81 -4.76 -14.64 35.44
C ARG A 81 -5.09 -14.21 36.86
N SER A 82 -4.61 -14.98 37.86
CA SER A 82 -4.80 -14.62 39.27
C SER A 82 -4.06 -13.33 39.61
N ALA A 83 -2.85 -13.13 39.10
CA ALA A 83 -2.08 -11.91 39.33
C ALA A 83 -2.75 -10.63 38.79
N LEU A 84 -3.52 -10.71 37.71
CA LEU A 84 -4.23 -9.58 37.11
C LEU A 84 -5.67 -9.41 37.63
N ASN A 85 -6.18 -10.33 38.45
CA ASN A 85 -7.60 -10.42 38.82
C ASN A 85 -8.53 -10.46 37.59
N LEU A 86 -8.07 -11.01 36.47
CA LEU A 86 -8.83 -11.11 35.22
C LEU A 86 -9.16 -12.59 34.94
N HIS A 87 -10.39 -12.99 35.30
CA HIS A 87 -10.87 -14.35 35.08
C HIS A 87 -11.33 -14.59 33.61
N ASN A 88 -11.55 -13.53 32.84
CA ASN A 88 -12.04 -13.60 31.46
C ASN A 88 -10.89 -13.68 30.44
N SER A 89 -10.49 -14.90 30.08
CA SER A 89 -9.55 -15.16 28.98
C SER A 89 -10.31 -15.40 27.67
N LYS A 90 -10.10 -14.55 26.66
CA LYS A 90 -10.68 -14.73 25.32
C LYS A 90 -9.57 -14.92 24.28
N ASP A 91 -9.81 -15.81 23.31
CA ASP A 91 -8.91 -15.97 22.15
C ASP A 91 -8.94 -14.74 21.21
N VAL A 92 -10.00 -13.92 21.31
CA VAL A 92 -10.26 -12.73 20.49
C VAL A 92 -10.82 -11.62 21.39
N ILE A 93 -10.25 -10.42 21.28
CA ILE A 93 -10.75 -9.20 21.93
C ILE A 93 -11.26 -8.22 20.87
N THR A 94 -12.19 -7.34 21.21
CA THR A 94 -12.65 -6.28 20.29
C THR A 94 -12.09 -4.96 20.76
N TYR A 95 -11.36 -4.25 19.90
CA TYR A 95 -10.83 -2.92 20.18
C TYR A 95 -11.26 -1.96 19.07
N LEU A 96 -11.90 -0.84 19.45
CA LEU A 96 -12.50 0.13 18.52
C LEU A 96 -13.40 -0.54 17.46
N GLY A 97 -14.12 -1.59 17.85
CA GLY A 97 -15.00 -2.36 16.97
C GLY A 97 -14.31 -3.32 16.00
N ILE A 98 -12.99 -3.51 16.07
CA ILE A 98 -12.24 -4.47 15.25
C ILE A 98 -11.77 -5.64 16.13
N PRO A 99 -11.99 -6.90 15.71
CA PRO A 99 -11.50 -8.05 16.44
C PRO A 99 -9.98 -8.19 16.30
N ILE A 100 -9.29 -8.33 17.43
CA ILE A 100 -7.85 -8.56 17.55
C ILE A 100 -7.64 -9.94 18.15
N ALA A 101 -6.76 -10.73 17.53
CA ALA A 101 -6.40 -12.05 17.99
C ALA A 101 -4.92 -12.32 17.74
N TYR A 102 -4.30 -13.18 18.54
CA TYR A 102 -2.93 -13.65 18.31
C TYR A 102 -2.86 -14.63 17.11
N LYS A 103 -3.98 -15.24 16.75
CA LYS A 103 -4.16 -16.11 15.57
C LYS A 103 -4.84 -15.36 14.43
N ARG A 104 -4.83 -15.98 13.25
CA ARG A 104 -5.61 -15.49 12.11
C ARG A 104 -7.10 -15.52 12.47
N LEU A 105 -7.76 -14.39 12.30
CA LEU A 105 -9.20 -14.24 12.49
C LEU A 105 -9.98 -15.22 11.61
N LYS A 106 -10.98 -15.87 12.22
CA LYS A 106 -11.93 -16.76 11.57
C LYS A 106 -13.07 -15.95 10.97
N ILE A 107 -13.87 -16.59 10.12
CA ILE A 107 -15.06 -15.95 9.52
C ILE A 107 -16.07 -15.56 10.61
N SER A 108 -16.18 -16.35 11.70
CA SER A 108 -17.01 -16.07 12.87
C SER A 108 -16.73 -14.71 13.49
N ASP A 109 -15.47 -14.28 13.49
CA ASP A 109 -15.05 -13.05 14.17
C ASP A 109 -15.54 -11.80 13.40
N PHE A 110 -15.93 -11.97 12.14
CA PHE A 110 -16.54 -10.92 11.32
C PHE A 110 -18.07 -10.91 11.40
N HIS A 111 -18.70 -11.68 12.30
CA HIS A 111 -20.16 -11.72 12.43
C HIS A 111 -20.76 -10.35 12.73
N LEU A 112 -20.21 -9.64 13.72
CA LEU A 112 -20.66 -8.29 14.09
C LEU A 112 -20.58 -7.31 12.92
N PHE A 113 -19.55 -7.43 12.07
CA PHE A 113 -19.44 -6.66 10.84
C PHE A 113 -20.55 -7.03 9.85
N MET A 114 -20.77 -8.32 9.62
CA MET A 114 -21.79 -8.81 8.71
C MET A 114 -23.20 -8.39 9.14
N GLU A 115 -23.51 -8.45 10.43
CA GLU A 115 -24.77 -7.96 11.00
C GLU A 115 -24.91 -6.45 10.85
N LYS A 116 -23.88 -5.67 11.17
CA LYS A 116 -23.90 -4.21 10.99
C LYS A 116 -24.14 -3.83 9.54
N VAL A 117 -23.46 -4.49 8.60
CA VAL A 117 -23.65 -4.28 7.15
C VAL A 117 -25.07 -4.65 6.74
N THR A 118 -25.59 -5.76 7.24
CA THR A 118 -26.95 -6.22 6.93
C THR A 118 -27.99 -5.23 7.46
N LYS A 119 -27.90 -4.85 8.74
CA LYS A 119 -28.80 -3.87 9.39
C LYS A 119 -28.79 -2.53 8.66
N ASN A 120 -27.63 -2.06 8.21
CA ASN A 120 -27.52 -0.83 7.43
C ASN A 120 -28.19 -0.92 6.05
N LEU A 121 -28.30 -2.12 5.47
CA LEU A 121 -28.81 -2.36 4.12
C LEU A 121 -30.24 -2.96 4.09
N SER A 122 -30.80 -3.35 5.24
CA SER A 122 -32.14 -3.95 5.35
C SER A 122 -33.14 -3.08 6.12
N GLY A 123 -32.83 -1.82 6.40
CA GLY A 123 -33.72 -0.89 7.12
C GLY A 123 -34.73 -0.16 6.21
N TRP A 124 -35.72 0.49 6.83
CA TRP A 124 -36.77 1.30 6.18
C TRP A 124 -36.30 2.29 5.09
N ASN A 125 -35.11 2.90 5.26
CA ASN A 125 -34.50 3.74 4.23
C ASN A 125 -34.25 3.00 2.90
N ALA A 126 -34.02 1.68 2.90
CA ALA A 126 -33.77 0.89 1.70
C ALA A 126 -34.97 0.81 0.76
N ASN A 127 -36.19 0.79 1.31
CA ASN A 127 -37.44 0.66 0.57
C ASN A 127 -37.93 1.99 -0.01
N LEU A 128 -37.47 3.12 0.53
CA LEU A 128 -37.87 4.47 0.09
C LEU A 128 -36.87 5.11 -0.88
N LEU A 129 -35.67 4.54 -1.03
CA LEU A 129 -34.61 5.14 -1.84
C LEU A 129 -34.72 4.74 -3.32
N SER A 130 -34.65 5.76 -4.18
CA SER A 130 -34.45 5.57 -5.62
C SER A 130 -33.15 4.81 -5.91
N LEU A 131 -32.99 4.29 -7.13
CA LEU A 131 -31.76 3.63 -7.57
C LEU A 131 -30.53 4.54 -7.37
N ALA A 132 -30.67 5.83 -7.70
CA ALA A 132 -29.62 6.83 -7.49
C ALA A 132 -29.32 7.06 -5.99
N GLY A 133 -30.35 7.11 -5.14
CA GLY A 133 -30.19 7.21 -3.69
C GLY A 133 -29.46 6.00 -3.09
N ARG A 134 -29.80 4.79 -3.54
CA ARG A 134 -29.13 3.54 -3.14
C ARG A 134 -27.66 3.52 -3.60
N LEU A 135 -27.38 3.95 -4.82
CA LEU A 135 -26.02 4.09 -5.34
C LEU A 135 -25.19 5.05 -4.47
N GLN A 136 -25.76 6.21 -4.12
CA GLN A 136 -25.11 7.20 -3.28
C GLN A 136 -24.84 6.64 -1.86
N PHE A 137 -25.82 5.96 -1.26
CA PHE A 137 -25.66 5.32 0.05
C PHE A 137 -24.52 4.29 0.06
N LEU A 138 -24.43 3.44 -0.97
CA LEU A 138 -23.32 2.50 -1.10
C LEU A 138 -21.96 3.21 -1.26
N LYS A 139 -21.94 4.28 -2.05
CA LYS A 139 -20.71 5.02 -2.33
C LYS A 139 -20.12 5.70 -1.10
N TYR A 140 -20.96 6.29 -0.23
CA TYR A 140 -20.47 7.07 0.91
C TYR A 140 -20.51 6.29 2.22
N THR A 141 -21.64 5.69 2.59
CA THR A 141 -21.80 5.04 3.90
C THR A 141 -21.11 3.67 3.93
N MET A 142 -21.36 2.84 2.92
CA MET A 142 -20.85 1.47 2.93
C MET A 142 -19.37 1.38 2.58
N THR A 143 -18.91 2.17 1.62
CA THR A 143 -17.49 2.22 1.27
C THR A 143 -16.63 2.63 2.48
N ASN A 144 -17.09 3.62 3.25
CA ASN A 144 -16.41 4.04 4.49
C ASN A 144 -16.42 2.94 5.56
N SER A 145 -17.57 2.28 5.73
CA SER A 145 -17.71 1.16 6.68
C SER A 145 -16.72 0.04 6.37
N ILE A 146 -16.61 -0.39 5.11
CA ILE A 146 -15.64 -1.45 4.73
C ILE A 146 -14.21 -0.93 4.82
N ALA A 147 -13.94 0.31 4.41
CA ALA A 147 -12.59 0.87 4.42
C ALA A 147 -12.00 0.87 5.83
N TYR A 148 -12.80 1.09 6.87
CA TYR A 148 -12.38 0.95 8.26
C TYR A 148 -11.91 -0.48 8.58
N TRP A 149 -12.69 -1.49 8.19
CA TRP A 149 -12.35 -2.90 8.41
C TRP A 149 -11.14 -3.37 7.59
N ILE A 150 -10.99 -2.89 6.36
CA ILE A 150 -9.81 -3.15 5.52
C ILE A 150 -8.53 -2.63 6.17
N ARG A 151 -8.61 -1.47 6.85
CA ARG A 151 -7.45 -0.85 7.50
C ARG A 151 -6.99 -1.63 8.72
N GLY A 152 -7.92 -2.15 9.52
CA GLY A 152 -7.57 -2.85 10.76
C GLY A 152 -7.47 -4.38 10.65
N SER A 153 -7.97 -5.00 9.58
CA SER A 153 -8.01 -6.47 9.48
C SER A 153 -7.88 -6.98 8.04
N ILE A 154 -7.33 -8.19 7.89
CA ILE A 154 -7.29 -8.89 6.60
C ILE A 154 -8.65 -9.56 6.37
N LEU A 155 -9.47 -9.01 5.47
CA LEU A 155 -10.80 -9.55 5.18
C LEU A 155 -10.73 -10.91 4.46
N PRO A 156 -11.35 -11.98 5.01
CA PRO A 156 -11.49 -13.26 4.33
C PRO A 156 -12.27 -13.13 3.02
N LYS A 157 -11.90 -13.93 2.00
CA LYS A 157 -12.60 -13.94 0.69
C LYS A 157 -14.11 -14.17 0.83
N TYR A 158 -14.53 -14.96 1.82
CA TYR A 158 -15.95 -15.20 2.11
C TYR A 158 -16.68 -13.90 2.48
N VAL A 159 -16.13 -13.11 3.41
CA VAL A 159 -16.71 -11.82 3.86
C VAL A 159 -16.81 -10.85 2.69
N GLN A 160 -15.81 -10.83 1.80
CA GLN A 160 -15.84 -9.99 0.58
C GLN A 160 -16.97 -10.42 -0.38
N LYS A 161 -17.16 -11.73 -0.58
CA LYS A 161 -18.26 -12.28 -1.40
C LYS A 161 -19.62 -11.98 -0.78
N PHE A 162 -19.75 -12.13 0.53
CA PHE A 162 -20.97 -11.80 1.28
C PHE A 162 -21.34 -10.32 1.11
N PHE A 163 -20.39 -9.42 1.34
CA PHE A 163 -20.62 -7.99 1.16
C PHE A 163 -21.06 -7.67 -0.27
N LYS A 164 -20.34 -8.19 -1.28
CA LYS A 164 -20.69 -8.01 -2.69
C LYS A 164 -22.13 -8.46 -2.96
N LYS A 165 -22.54 -9.61 -2.43
CA LYS A 165 -23.88 -10.17 -2.61
C LYS A 165 -24.94 -9.23 -2.05
N ILE A 166 -24.77 -8.76 -0.81
CA ILE A 166 -25.74 -7.88 -0.15
C ILE A 166 -25.77 -6.50 -0.83
N ALA A 167 -24.62 -5.91 -1.15
CA ALA A 167 -24.56 -4.62 -1.83
C ALA A 167 -25.23 -4.65 -3.21
N SER A 168 -25.06 -5.74 -3.97
CA SER A 168 -25.75 -5.90 -5.25
C SER A 168 -27.26 -6.01 -5.10
N LYS A 169 -27.71 -6.85 -4.16
CA LYS A 169 -29.14 -7.00 -3.88
C LYS A 169 -29.80 -5.68 -3.46
N PHE A 170 -29.15 -4.97 -2.55
CA PHE A 170 -29.61 -3.64 -2.13
C PHE A 170 -29.70 -2.67 -3.32
N LEU A 171 -28.64 -2.54 -4.12
CA LEU A 171 -28.60 -1.60 -5.23
C LEU A 171 -29.73 -1.84 -6.24
N PHE A 172 -30.00 -3.09 -6.61
CA PHE A 172 -30.99 -3.38 -7.66
C PHE A 172 -32.40 -3.54 -7.10
N PHE A 173 -32.58 -4.24 -5.99
CA PHE A 173 -33.92 -4.64 -5.52
C PHE A 173 -34.44 -3.86 -4.32
N GLY A 174 -33.61 -3.06 -3.65
CA GLY A 174 -34.01 -2.25 -2.51
C GLY A 174 -34.14 -3.08 -1.23
N ASP A 175 -33.81 -4.36 -1.33
CA ASP A 175 -33.87 -5.32 -0.26
C ASP A 175 -32.64 -6.23 -0.31
N ALA A 176 -31.94 -6.33 0.82
CA ALA A 176 -30.76 -7.17 1.00
C ALA A 176 -31.09 -8.66 1.22
N LEU A 177 -32.26 -8.96 1.79
CA LEU A 177 -32.59 -10.26 2.40
C LEU A 177 -33.54 -11.08 1.52
N THR A 178 -34.42 -10.43 0.76
CA THR A 178 -35.59 -11.10 0.20
C THR A 178 -35.44 -11.41 -1.31
N GLY A 179 -35.86 -12.62 -1.71
CA GLY A 179 -35.86 -13.11 -3.09
C GLY A 179 -34.52 -13.53 -3.73
N ARG A 180 -34.58 -14.54 -4.62
CA ARG A 180 -33.55 -14.80 -5.66
C ARG A 180 -33.92 -14.01 -6.91
N LYS A 181 -33.61 -12.71 -6.92
CA LYS A 181 -33.82 -11.87 -8.10
C LYS A 181 -32.50 -11.72 -8.88
N LEU A 182 -32.57 -11.91 -10.20
CA LEU A 182 -31.43 -11.72 -11.10
C LEU A 182 -31.32 -10.25 -11.49
N HIS A 183 -30.13 -9.69 -11.35
CA HIS A 183 -29.83 -8.32 -11.81
C HIS A 183 -29.13 -8.44 -13.16
N MET A 184 -29.59 -7.65 -14.15
CA MET A 184 -29.12 -7.78 -15.54
C MET A 184 -27.68 -7.32 -15.75
N VAL A 185 -27.15 -6.50 -14.83
CA VAL A 185 -25.80 -5.93 -14.96
C VAL A 185 -24.84 -6.61 -14.00
N ALA A 186 -23.78 -7.23 -14.54
CA ALA A 186 -22.74 -7.83 -13.72
C ALA A 186 -22.11 -6.81 -12.76
N TRP A 187 -21.96 -7.18 -11.47
CA TRP A 187 -21.38 -6.30 -10.45
C TRP A 187 -19.98 -5.74 -10.80
N VAL A 188 -19.19 -6.48 -11.58
CA VAL A 188 -17.89 -6.01 -12.06
C VAL A 188 -18.05 -4.76 -12.95
N ASN A 189 -19.10 -4.70 -13.77
CA ASN A 189 -19.41 -3.55 -14.61
C ASN A 189 -19.94 -2.37 -13.78
N VAL A 190 -20.76 -2.65 -12.76
CA VAL A 190 -21.22 -1.64 -11.79
C VAL A 190 -20.03 -0.94 -11.12
N CYS A 191 -18.99 -1.70 -10.76
CA CYS A 191 -17.80 -1.17 -10.12
C CYS A 191 -16.81 -0.45 -11.07
N LYS A 192 -17.05 -0.42 -12.38
CA LYS A 192 -16.19 0.33 -13.30
C LYS A 192 -16.35 1.85 -13.05
N PRO A 193 -15.31 2.65 -13.32
CA PRO A 193 -15.45 4.10 -13.34
C PRO A 193 -16.55 4.56 -14.29
N LYS A 194 -17.16 5.72 -14.02
CA LYS A 194 -18.17 6.32 -14.91
C LYS A 194 -17.66 6.52 -16.34
N SER A 195 -16.39 6.90 -16.48
CA SER A 195 -15.71 7.03 -17.78
C SER A 195 -15.58 5.71 -18.57
N LYS A 196 -15.74 4.55 -17.92
CA LYS A 196 -15.74 3.22 -18.55
C LYS A 196 -17.14 2.58 -18.56
N GLY A 197 -18.20 3.40 -18.47
CA GLY A 197 -19.59 2.96 -18.51
C GLY A 197 -20.10 2.25 -17.24
N GLY A 198 -19.38 2.37 -16.11
CA GLY A 198 -19.83 1.84 -14.82
C GLY A 198 -20.49 2.92 -13.95
N LEU A 199 -20.91 2.53 -12.73
CA LEU A 199 -21.57 3.45 -11.79
C LEU A 199 -20.58 4.13 -10.83
N GLY A 200 -19.29 3.80 -10.90
CA GLY A 200 -18.25 4.41 -10.07
C GLY A 200 -18.20 3.92 -8.62
N LEU A 201 -18.72 2.72 -8.34
CA LEU A 201 -18.54 2.06 -7.04
C LEU A 201 -17.17 1.39 -6.95
N HIS A 202 -16.46 1.55 -5.84
CA HIS A 202 -15.19 0.86 -5.65
C HIS A 202 -15.43 -0.62 -5.34
N SER A 203 -14.78 -1.51 -6.08
CA SER A 203 -14.76 -2.93 -5.71
C SER A 203 -13.91 -3.14 -4.46
N ILE A 204 -14.25 -4.14 -3.63
CA ILE A 204 -13.45 -4.47 -2.43
C ILE A 204 -11.98 -4.76 -2.77
N PRO A 205 -11.65 -5.54 -3.82
CA PRO A 205 -10.27 -5.74 -4.22
C PRO A 205 -9.55 -4.43 -4.57
N ALA A 206 -10.23 -3.49 -5.22
CA ALA A 206 -9.66 -2.17 -5.52
C ALA A 206 -9.42 -1.34 -4.25
N LEU A 207 -10.33 -1.37 -3.27
CA LEU A 207 -10.15 -0.71 -1.97
C LEU A 207 -8.98 -1.29 -1.20
N ILE A 208 -8.87 -2.63 -1.15
CA ILE A 208 -7.74 -3.32 -0.51
C ILE A 208 -6.43 -2.94 -1.21
N TYR A 209 -6.42 -2.95 -2.55
CA TYR A 209 -5.25 -2.58 -3.33
C TYR A 209 -4.82 -1.14 -3.06
N GLY A 210 -5.75 -0.18 -3.12
CA GLY A 210 -5.46 1.22 -2.83
C GLY A 210 -4.97 1.44 -1.40
N PHE A 211 -5.56 0.76 -0.42
CA PHE A 211 -5.09 0.80 0.96
C PHE A 211 -3.67 0.23 1.09
N ASN A 212 -3.38 -0.91 0.48
CA ASN A 212 -2.04 -1.51 0.51
C ASN A 212 -0.99 -0.58 -0.11
N CYS A 213 -1.30 0.06 -1.24
CA CYS A 213 -0.41 1.07 -1.83
C CYS A 213 -0.17 2.26 -0.89
N SER A 214 -1.22 2.78 -0.25
CA SER A 214 -1.08 3.86 0.72
C SER A 214 -0.28 3.43 1.95
N LEU A 215 -0.45 2.20 2.43
CA LEU A 215 0.26 1.67 3.59
C LEU A 215 1.75 1.51 3.28
N ILE A 216 2.08 1.01 2.09
CA ILE A 216 3.44 0.90 1.58
C ILE A 216 4.12 2.28 1.48
N LEU A 217 3.41 3.28 0.96
CA LEU A 217 3.92 4.64 0.86
C LEU A 217 4.21 5.21 2.25
N ARG A 218 3.32 4.96 3.23
CA ARG A 218 3.55 5.36 4.62
C ARG A 218 4.78 4.67 5.20
N PHE A 219 4.96 3.35 5.00
CA PHE A 219 6.16 2.65 5.47
C PHE A 219 7.46 3.26 4.94
N SER A 220 7.43 3.81 3.72
CA SER A 220 8.61 4.41 3.09
C SER A 220 8.91 5.82 3.57
N ASN A 221 7.89 6.55 4.05
CA ASN A 221 7.99 7.98 4.32
C ASN A 221 7.86 8.36 5.80
N LEU A 222 7.26 7.49 6.62
CA LEU A 222 6.94 7.77 8.01
C LEU A 222 7.56 6.73 8.92
N ASP A 223 8.08 7.21 10.04
CA ASP A 223 8.61 6.35 11.08
C ASP A 223 7.51 6.09 12.13
N TYR A 224 6.86 4.93 12.04
CA TYR A 224 5.80 4.52 12.97
C TYR A 224 5.96 3.06 13.41
N PRO A 225 5.33 2.64 14.53
CA PRO A 225 5.57 1.33 15.13
C PRO A 225 5.35 0.15 14.18
N LEU A 226 4.32 0.20 13.34
CA LEU A 226 4.06 -0.85 12.35
C LEU A 226 5.12 -0.89 11.24
N ALA A 227 5.65 0.26 10.79
CA ALA A 227 6.75 0.29 9.82
C ALA A 227 8.00 -0.38 10.41
N SER A 228 8.37 0.03 11.62
CA SER A 228 9.51 -0.53 12.36
C SER A 228 9.34 -2.03 12.63
N TRP A 229 8.14 -2.48 13.00
CA TRP A 229 7.84 -3.91 13.19
C TRP A 229 8.04 -4.72 11.93
N ILE A 230 7.51 -4.25 10.79
CA ILE A 230 7.66 -4.94 9.51
C ILE A 230 9.14 -4.97 9.11
N THR A 231 9.85 -3.85 9.24
CA THR A 231 11.27 -3.77 8.93
C THR A 231 12.11 -4.68 9.82
N ALA A 232 11.81 -4.76 11.12
CA ALA A 232 12.52 -5.64 12.05
C ALA A 232 12.24 -7.13 11.78
N LYS A 233 11.00 -7.47 11.44
CA LYS A 233 10.57 -8.87 11.26
C LYS A 233 10.89 -9.45 9.89
N TYR A 234 10.72 -8.65 8.84
CA TYR A 234 10.81 -9.08 7.45
C TYR A 234 11.97 -8.43 6.70
N GLY A 235 12.75 -7.57 7.36
CA GLY A 235 13.72 -6.71 6.68
C GLY A 235 13.02 -5.61 5.90
N ASN A 236 13.76 -4.95 5.01
CA ASN A 236 13.15 -3.99 4.10
C ASN A 236 11.99 -4.68 3.33
N PRO A 237 10.75 -4.12 3.29
CA PRO A 237 9.60 -4.71 2.60
C PRO A 237 9.85 -5.10 1.14
N TRP A 238 10.92 -4.54 0.55
CA TRP A 238 11.35 -4.69 -0.83
C TRP A 238 12.51 -5.68 -1.02
N GLN A 239 13.05 -6.25 0.05
CA GLN A 239 14.03 -7.33 -0.01
C GLN A 239 13.29 -8.69 -0.05
N PRO A 240 13.78 -9.67 -0.83
CA PRO A 240 13.22 -11.01 -0.76
C PRO A 240 13.34 -11.53 0.68
N PRO A 241 12.30 -12.18 1.23
CA PRO A 241 12.40 -12.74 2.56
C PRO A 241 13.57 -13.74 2.60
N PRO A 242 14.35 -13.79 3.70
CA PRO A 242 15.44 -14.76 3.84
C PRO A 242 14.89 -16.17 3.59
N ARG A 243 15.69 -17.05 2.95
CA ARG A 243 15.26 -18.37 2.43
C ARG A 243 14.43 -19.20 3.43
N PHE A 244 14.65 -19.02 4.74
CA PHE A 244 13.90 -19.67 5.81
C PHE A 244 12.40 -19.33 5.91
N VAL A 245 11.95 -18.18 5.40
CA VAL A 245 10.55 -17.72 5.54
C VAL A 245 9.64 -18.24 4.40
N LEU A 246 10.24 -18.74 3.31
CA LEU A 246 9.51 -19.27 2.14
C LEU A 246 8.75 -20.58 2.40
N LEU A 247 9.05 -21.29 3.50
CA LEU A 247 8.40 -22.54 3.88
C LEU A 247 6.99 -22.34 4.47
N SER A 248 6.65 -21.13 4.91
CA SER A 248 5.29 -20.82 5.36
C SER A 248 4.56 -20.07 4.24
N GLY A 249 3.58 -20.72 3.59
CA GLY A 249 2.82 -20.20 2.43
C GLY A 249 1.98 -18.93 2.68
N ARG A 250 2.60 -17.84 3.16
CA ARG A 250 1.99 -16.59 3.64
C ARG A 250 2.28 -15.37 2.75
N LEU A 251 2.64 -15.56 1.48
CA LEU A 251 3.06 -14.46 0.58
C LEU A 251 2.24 -14.36 -0.71
N SER A 252 0.93 -14.61 -0.64
CA SER A 252 0.06 -14.51 -1.82
C SER A 252 -0.18 -13.07 -2.32
N VAL A 253 0.04 -12.04 -1.50
CA VAL A 253 -0.20 -10.63 -1.89
C VAL A 253 1.02 -10.01 -2.61
N LEU A 254 2.24 -10.37 -2.23
CA LEU A 254 3.48 -9.92 -2.88
C LEU A 254 3.76 -10.69 -4.19
N LEU A 255 3.31 -11.95 -4.29
CA LEU A 255 3.44 -12.77 -5.50
C LEU A 255 2.48 -12.35 -6.62
N LEU A 256 1.31 -11.79 -6.29
CA LEU A 256 0.30 -11.39 -7.29
C LEU A 256 0.66 -10.12 -8.08
N MET A 257 1.55 -9.26 -7.56
CA MET A 257 2.04 -8.10 -8.31
C MET A 257 3.09 -8.48 -9.37
N ARG A 258 3.46 -9.75 -9.47
CA ARG A 258 4.67 -10.22 -10.15
C ARG A 258 4.46 -10.69 -11.59
N GLN A 259 3.24 -10.79 -12.09
CA GLN A 259 2.95 -11.42 -13.39
C GLN A 259 2.69 -10.40 -14.51
N LYS A 260 3.77 -9.95 -15.16
CA LYS A 260 4.02 -10.11 -16.61
C LYS A 260 5.08 -9.20 -17.23
N LEU A 261 5.56 -8.15 -16.55
CA LEU A 261 6.62 -7.27 -17.11
C LEU A 261 7.86 -7.09 -16.22
N ILE A 262 7.94 -7.80 -15.08
CA ILE A 262 8.79 -7.39 -13.96
C ILE A 262 10.05 -8.27 -13.80
N SER A 263 10.27 -9.35 -14.55
CA SER A 263 11.44 -10.20 -14.33
C SER A 263 12.77 -9.44 -14.47
N HIS A 264 12.94 -8.65 -15.53
CA HIS A 264 14.16 -7.87 -15.77
C HIS A 264 14.21 -6.57 -14.95
N LEU A 265 13.06 -5.92 -14.74
CA LEU A 265 12.96 -4.77 -13.82
C LEU A 265 13.32 -5.19 -12.37
N LEU A 266 12.99 -6.41 -11.92
CA LEU A 266 13.34 -6.92 -10.58
C LEU A 266 14.85 -7.00 -10.34
N ILE A 267 15.66 -7.27 -11.36
CA ILE A 267 17.13 -7.32 -11.25
C ILE A 267 17.69 -5.91 -11.05
N MET A 268 17.13 -4.91 -11.73
CA MET A 268 17.50 -3.49 -11.60
C MET A 268 17.18 -2.89 -10.23
N TRP A 269 16.23 -3.47 -9.49
CA TRP A 269 15.79 -2.96 -8.19
C TRP A 269 16.83 -3.12 -7.08
N LYS A 270 17.90 -3.91 -7.30
CA LYS A 270 18.99 -4.07 -6.34
C LYS A 270 19.99 -2.90 -6.31
N SER A 271 20.08 -2.08 -7.37
CA SER A 271 21.13 -1.05 -7.51
C SER A 271 20.61 0.34 -7.90
N VAL A 272 19.40 0.45 -8.48
CA VAL A 272 18.94 1.70 -9.08
C VAL A 272 17.44 1.98 -8.87
N LEU A 273 16.98 1.88 -7.61
CA LEU A 273 15.57 1.96 -7.23
C LEU A 273 14.85 3.23 -7.75
N ARG A 274 15.48 4.41 -7.64
CA ARG A 274 14.86 5.68 -8.04
C ARG A 274 14.46 5.74 -9.53
N TYR A 275 15.31 5.26 -10.43
CA TYR A 275 15.02 5.34 -11.86
C TYR A 275 13.98 4.31 -12.27
N SER A 276 14.05 3.11 -11.71
CA SER A 276 13.10 2.03 -11.96
C SER A 276 11.67 2.37 -11.53
N VAL A 277 11.50 3.11 -10.42
CA VAL A 277 10.18 3.57 -9.96
C VAL A 277 9.57 4.57 -10.94
N PHE A 278 10.34 5.52 -11.44
CA PHE A 278 9.84 6.50 -12.42
C PHE A 278 9.58 5.85 -13.79
N GLY A 279 10.40 4.89 -14.21
CA GLY A 279 10.13 4.06 -15.39
C GLY A 279 8.80 3.31 -15.28
N TRP A 280 8.53 2.69 -14.13
CA TRP A 280 7.26 2.02 -13.87
C TRP A 280 6.06 2.98 -13.82
N LEU A 281 6.20 4.14 -13.16
CA LEU A 281 5.15 5.16 -13.13
C LEU A 281 4.82 5.68 -14.53
N ALA A 282 5.81 5.82 -15.41
CA ALA A 282 5.60 6.20 -16.80
C ALA A 282 4.79 5.13 -17.57
N LEU A 283 5.14 3.85 -17.42
CA LEU A 283 4.44 2.72 -18.05
C LEU A 283 2.99 2.56 -17.59
N VAL A 284 2.70 2.83 -16.32
CA VAL A 284 1.34 2.69 -15.75
C VAL A 284 0.48 3.94 -15.98
N GLY A 285 1.06 5.01 -16.52
CA GLY A 285 0.35 6.29 -16.67
C GLY A 285 0.14 7.04 -15.36
N GLY A 286 0.97 6.76 -14.34
CA GLY A 286 0.86 7.35 -13.00
C GLY A 286 1.52 8.72 -12.84
N LEU A 287 2.25 9.20 -13.86
CA LEU A 287 2.90 10.51 -13.84
C LEU A 287 1.90 11.64 -14.09
N LYS A 288 2.03 12.73 -13.32
CA LYS A 288 1.12 13.90 -13.35
C LYS A 288 1.44 14.85 -14.51
N THR A 289 1.23 14.41 -15.74
CA THR A 289 1.40 15.27 -16.93
C THR A 289 0.25 16.26 -17.07
N ALA A 290 0.41 17.31 -17.87
CA ALA A 290 -0.63 18.33 -18.07
C ALA A 290 -1.94 17.73 -18.59
N VAL A 291 -1.85 16.79 -19.55
CA VAL A 291 -3.03 16.08 -20.07
C VAL A 291 -3.76 15.30 -18.97
N GLU A 292 -3.04 14.62 -18.08
CA GLU A 292 -3.64 13.84 -16.99
C GLU A 292 -4.19 14.71 -15.85
N LEU A 293 -3.64 15.92 -15.65
CA LEU A 293 -4.16 16.91 -14.71
C LEU A 293 -5.42 17.60 -15.26
N SER A 294 -5.42 17.97 -16.54
CA SER A 294 -6.59 18.51 -17.23
C SER A 294 -7.75 17.51 -17.24
N ARG A 295 -7.47 16.21 -17.45
CA ARG A 295 -8.47 15.12 -17.31
C ARG A 295 -9.10 15.04 -15.91
N ARG A 296 -8.47 15.61 -14.88
CA ARG A 296 -8.96 15.70 -13.50
C ARG A 296 -9.57 17.06 -13.18
N ASN A 297 -9.87 17.87 -14.19
CA ASN A 297 -10.40 19.24 -14.08
C ASN A 297 -9.48 20.20 -13.29
N ILE A 298 -8.16 19.98 -13.34
CA ILE A 298 -7.17 20.91 -12.80
C ILE A 298 -6.71 21.80 -13.95
N GLN A 299 -6.90 23.12 -13.84
CA GLN A 299 -6.44 24.07 -14.85
C GLN A 299 -4.92 24.12 -14.86
N VAL A 300 -4.33 23.75 -15.99
CA VAL A 300 -2.88 23.76 -16.23
C VAL A 300 -2.62 24.10 -17.69
N ASP A 301 -1.48 24.72 -17.95
CA ASP A 301 -0.96 24.86 -19.31
C ASP A 301 -0.66 23.48 -19.90
N MET A 302 -1.29 23.21 -21.05
CA MET A 302 -1.28 21.94 -21.75
C MET A 302 -0.02 21.76 -22.59
N ASP A 303 0.68 22.84 -22.90
CA ASP A 303 1.81 22.79 -23.82
C ASP A 303 3.01 22.06 -23.21
N CYS A 304 3.70 21.32 -24.08
CA CYS A 304 4.93 20.65 -23.71
C CYS A 304 6.04 21.68 -23.47
N VAL A 305 6.65 21.63 -22.28
CA VAL A 305 7.72 22.54 -21.83
C VAL A 305 8.99 22.48 -22.68
N PHE A 306 9.14 21.42 -23.49
CA PHE A 306 10.33 21.22 -24.29
C PHE A 306 10.19 21.73 -25.72
N CYS A 307 9.02 21.55 -26.35
CA CYS A 307 8.83 21.89 -27.76
C CYS A 307 7.75 22.94 -28.01
N HIS A 308 6.89 23.23 -27.03
CA HIS A 308 5.76 24.17 -27.11
C HIS A 308 4.79 23.96 -28.29
N ASN A 309 4.87 22.83 -28.99
CA ASN A 309 4.15 22.57 -30.24
C ASN A 309 3.13 21.43 -30.12
N ALA A 310 3.02 20.79 -28.95
CA ALA A 310 2.15 19.65 -28.72
C ALA A 310 1.74 19.53 -27.24
N PRO A 311 0.59 18.89 -26.94
CA PRO A 311 0.14 18.72 -25.56
C PRO A 311 1.05 17.75 -24.78
N GLU A 312 1.32 18.08 -23.52
CA GLU A 312 2.16 17.29 -22.62
C GLU A 312 1.46 16.00 -22.16
N SER A 313 1.48 14.99 -23.03
CA SER A 313 1.11 13.61 -22.75
C SER A 313 2.34 12.78 -22.37
N ILE A 314 2.13 11.60 -21.77
CA ILE A 314 3.24 10.68 -21.41
C ILE A 314 3.97 10.19 -22.67
N SER A 315 3.23 9.85 -23.72
CA SER A 315 3.80 9.45 -25.01
C SER A 315 4.62 10.58 -25.63
N HIS A 316 4.09 11.80 -25.62
CA HIS A 316 4.82 12.96 -26.14
C HIS A 316 6.08 13.26 -25.31
N LEU A 317 5.97 13.26 -23.97
CA LEU A 317 7.06 13.64 -23.08
C LEU A 317 8.28 12.69 -23.14
N PHE A 318 8.04 11.39 -23.32
CA PHE A 318 9.09 10.36 -23.27
C PHE A 318 9.22 9.67 -24.62
N PHE A 319 9.92 10.33 -25.55
CA PHE A 319 10.48 9.82 -26.82
C PHE A 319 9.79 10.28 -28.11
N ASP A 320 8.59 10.86 -28.05
CA ASP A 320 7.98 11.51 -29.23
C ASP A 320 8.37 13.00 -29.33
N CYS A 321 8.58 13.70 -28.21
CA CYS A 321 9.12 15.06 -28.19
C CYS A 321 10.59 15.08 -28.67
N ASN A 322 10.93 16.04 -29.54
CA ASN A 322 12.26 16.17 -30.13
C ASN A 322 13.38 16.17 -29.09
N PHE A 323 13.24 16.94 -28.01
CA PHE A 323 14.21 16.99 -26.92
C PHE A 323 14.44 15.62 -26.28
N SER A 324 13.36 14.93 -25.90
CA SER A 324 13.43 13.62 -25.24
C SER A 324 13.99 12.53 -26.16
N HIS A 325 13.69 12.61 -27.46
CA HIS A 325 14.19 11.68 -28.46
C HIS A 325 15.68 11.87 -28.71
N THR A 326 16.14 13.12 -28.85
CA THR A 326 17.58 13.42 -28.99
C THR A 326 18.37 12.93 -27.76
N VAL A 327 17.85 13.09 -26.54
CA VAL A 327 18.48 12.55 -25.33
C VAL A 327 18.56 11.03 -25.36
N LEU A 328 17.51 10.35 -25.84
CA LEU A 328 17.51 8.89 -25.99
C LEU A 328 18.54 8.43 -27.02
N CYS A 329 18.56 9.02 -28.22
CA CYS A 329 19.46 8.63 -29.31
C CYS A 329 20.95 8.88 -28.97
N ASN A 330 21.25 9.91 -28.18
CA ASN A 330 22.61 10.15 -27.68
C ASN A 330 23.12 9.09 -26.69
N LEU A 331 22.22 8.32 -26.07
CA LEU A 331 22.55 7.28 -25.09
C LEU A 331 22.34 5.87 -25.63
N ILE A 332 21.43 5.70 -26.59
CA ILE A 332 21.18 4.44 -27.29
C ILE A 332 21.14 4.77 -28.79
N PRO A 333 22.29 4.77 -29.49
CA PRO A 333 22.35 5.08 -30.91
C PRO A 333 21.46 4.18 -31.76
N ALA A 334 21.28 2.92 -31.36
CA ALA A 334 20.37 1.96 -32.00
C ALA A 334 18.89 2.40 -32.01
N ALA A 335 18.48 3.30 -31.11
CA ALA A 335 17.12 3.85 -31.09
C ALA A 335 16.86 4.80 -32.27
N SER A 336 17.91 5.31 -32.93
CA SER A 336 17.79 6.15 -34.13
C SER A 336 17.44 5.34 -35.40
N SER A 337 17.70 4.04 -35.40
CA SER A 337 17.45 3.13 -36.53
C SER A 337 16.02 2.58 -36.54
N ILE A 338 15.19 2.93 -35.55
CA ILE A 338 13.78 2.52 -35.48
C ILE A 338 12.96 3.46 -36.38
N LEU A 339 12.35 2.92 -37.44
CA LEU A 339 11.60 3.65 -38.49
C LEU A 339 10.51 4.62 -37.98
N LEU A 340 10.04 4.42 -36.74
CA LEU A 340 9.11 5.30 -36.03
C LEU A 340 9.68 5.58 -34.63
N ARG A 341 9.56 6.82 -34.13
CA ARG A 341 10.02 7.17 -32.76
C ARG A 341 9.40 6.18 -31.76
N PRO A 342 10.20 5.41 -31.00
CA PRO A 342 9.68 4.34 -30.18
C PRO A 342 8.94 4.91 -28.97
N ASN A 343 7.75 4.39 -28.66
CA ASN A 343 7.13 4.67 -27.37
C ASN A 343 7.83 3.87 -26.25
N ILE A 344 7.55 4.23 -24.99
CA ILE A 344 8.17 3.58 -23.82
C ILE A 344 8.00 2.06 -23.84
N HIS A 345 6.81 1.56 -24.21
CA HIS A 345 6.53 0.12 -24.27
C HIS A 345 7.35 -0.57 -25.36
N GLN A 346 7.32 -0.04 -26.58
CA GLN A 346 8.07 -0.54 -27.73
C GLN A 346 9.59 -0.59 -27.46
N LEU A 347 10.12 0.39 -26.74
CA LEU A 347 11.54 0.40 -26.37
C LEU A 347 11.87 -0.71 -25.36
N PHE A 348 11.01 -0.97 -24.37
CA PHE A 348 11.22 -2.07 -23.43
C PHE A 348 11.02 -3.45 -24.09
N ASP A 349 10.04 -3.57 -24.98
CA ASP A 349 9.79 -4.80 -25.74
C ASP A 349 10.99 -5.10 -26.67
N TRP A 350 11.53 -4.09 -27.35
CA TRP A 350 12.76 -4.22 -28.14
C TRP A 350 13.96 -4.70 -27.31
N ILE A 351 14.17 -4.16 -26.10
CA ILE A 351 15.24 -4.61 -25.21
C ILE A 351 15.02 -6.07 -24.76
N ALA A 352 13.77 -6.46 -24.50
CA ALA A 352 13.44 -7.80 -24.03
C ALA A 352 13.60 -8.87 -25.12
N GLU A 353 13.19 -8.55 -26.35
CA GLU A 353 13.12 -9.46 -27.48
C GLU A 353 14.43 -9.52 -28.30
N CYS A 354 15.38 -8.61 -28.06
CA CYS A 354 16.65 -8.59 -28.76
C CYS A 354 17.47 -9.89 -28.49
N PRO A 355 17.73 -10.72 -29.52
CA PRO A 355 18.39 -12.02 -29.36
C PRO A 355 19.91 -11.89 -29.14
N THR A 356 20.51 -10.77 -29.52
CA THR A 356 21.95 -10.50 -29.35
C THR A 356 22.31 -10.04 -27.94
N PHE A 357 21.32 -9.69 -27.10
CA PHE A 357 21.58 -9.20 -25.75
C PHE A 357 21.57 -10.33 -24.72
N ASN A 358 22.66 -10.46 -23.98
CA ASN A 358 22.70 -11.30 -22.78
C ASN A 358 21.90 -10.64 -21.64
N GLU A 359 21.58 -11.41 -20.58
CA GLU A 359 20.79 -10.91 -19.44
C GLU A 359 21.37 -9.65 -18.77
N GLN A 360 22.70 -9.51 -18.73
CA GLN A 360 23.36 -8.32 -18.15
C GLN A 360 23.24 -7.10 -19.06
N THR A 361 23.37 -7.28 -20.38
CA THR A 361 23.19 -6.25 -21.40
C THR A 361 21.74 -5.77 -21.45
N LYS A 362 20.76 -6.68 -21.34
CA LYS A 362 19.34 -6.31 -21.19
C LYS A 362 19.11 -5.46 -19.94
N CYS A 363 19.70 -5.84 -18.81
CA CYS A 363 19.62 -5.05 -17.58
C CYS A 363 20.28 -3.67 -17.73
N PHE A 364 21.41 -3.58 -18.43
CA PHE A 364 22.12 -2.33 -18.69
C PHE A 364 21.27 -1.35 -19.52
N TYR A 365 20.72 -1.78 -20.66
CA TYR A 365 19.85 -0.96 -21.48
C TYR A 365 18.57 -0.54 -20.75
N CYS A 366 17.98 -1.41 -19.94
CA CYS A 366 16.84 -1.02 -19.11
C CYS A 366 17.20 0.06 -18.07
N ILE A 367 18.41 0.03 -17.48
CA ILE A 367 18.89 1.09 -16.57
C ILE A 367 19.05 2.40 -17.32
N ILE A 368 19.64 2.37 -18.52
CA ILE A 368 19.78 3.56 -19.37
C ILE A 368 18.40 4.15 -19.65
N THR A 369 17.46 3.36 -20.14
CA THR A 369 16.08 3.78 -20.46
C THR A 369 15.39 4.39 -19.24
N CYS A 370 15.43 3.73 -18.08
CA CYS A 370 14.85 4.26 -16.85
C CYS A 370 15.54 5.56 -16.37
N SER A 371 16.85 5.67 -16.58
CA SER A 371 17.63 6.87 -16.22
C SER A 371 17.26 8.05 -17.10
N VAL A 372 17.00 7.81 -18.39
CA VAL A 372 16.49 8.82 -19.33
C VAL A 372 15.11 9.29 -18.90
N ILE A 373 14.17 8.36 -18.65
CA ILE A 373 12.81 8.69 -18.20
C ILE A 373 12.85 9.55 -16.93
N TYR A 374 13.63 9.15 -15.92
CA TYR A 374 13.75 9.94 -14.70
C TYR A 374 14.33 11.34 -14.95
N SER A 375 15.37 11.44 -15.77
CA SER A 375 16.08 12.70 -15.99
C SER A 375 15.25 13.68 -16.82
N VAL A 376 14.54 13.19 -17.84
CA VAL A 376 13.56 13.98 -18.61
C VAL A 376 12.42 14.45 -17.71
N TRP A 377 11.90 13.58 -16.83
CA TRP A 377 10.86 13.96 -15.87
C TRP A 377 11.34 15.05 -14.89
N ARG A 378 12.55 14.90 -14.37
CA ARG A 378 13.17 15.88 -13.46
C ARG A 378 13.39 17.22 -14.15
N GLU A 379 13.93 17.20 -15.35
CA GLU A 379 14.20 18.41 -16.13
C GLU A 379 12.90 19.16 -16.45
N ARG A 380 11.84 18.43 -16.83
CA ARG A 380 10.51 19.03 -17.02
C ARG A 380 10.03 19.75 -15.75
N ASN A 381 10.16 19.12 -14.58
CA ASN A 381 9.72 19.74 -13.33
C ASN A 381 10.57 20.96 -12.94
N ASN A 382 11.88 20.92 -13.18
CA ASN A 382 12.76 22.06 -12.96
C ASN A 382 12.37 23.25 -13.85
N ARG A 383 12.01 23.00 -15.11
CA ARG A 383 11.56 24.06 -16.03
C ARG A 383 10.17 24.60 -15.67
N LYS A 384 9.22 23.75 -15.25
CA LYS A 384 7.86 24.21 -14.85
C LYS A 384 7.80 24.95 -13.53
N PHE A 385 8.57 24.51 -12.52
CA PHE A 385 8.42 25.01 -11.15
C PHE A 385 9.67 25.72 -10.60
N GLY A 386 10.83 25.51 -11.22
CA GLY A 386 12.11 26.01 -10.72
C GLY A 386 12.76 27.08 -11.58
N ASN A 387 12.17 27.47 -12.73
CA ASN A 387 12.74 28.42 -13.71
C ASN A 387 14.19 28.13 -14.15
N CYS A 388 14.65 26.89 -14.00
CA CYS A 388 15.99 26.46 -14.38
C CYS A 388 15.90 25.50 -15.55
N ALA A 389 16.54 25.85 -16.67
CA ALA A 389 16.68 24.98 -17.84
C ALA A 389 18.14 24.57 -18.02
N THR A 390 18.41 23.27 -17.98
CA THR A 390 19.73 22.73 -18.31
C THR A 390 19.84 22.42 -19.80
N ASN A 391 21.02 22.66 -20.37
CA ASN A 391 21.27 22.37 -21.78
C ASN A 391 21.30 20.84 -22.04
N LEU A 392 21.04 20.44 -23.28
CA LEU A 392 20.91 19.03 -23.66
C LEU A 392 22.19 18.23 -23.35
N ASN A 393 23.36 18.81 -23.62
CA ASN A 393 24.66 18.17 -23.39
C ASN A 393 24.92 17.91 -21.90
N SER A 394 24.55 18.84 -21.01
CA SER A 394 24.65 18.67 -19.56
C SER A 394 23.68 17.61 -19.05
N VAL A 395 22.47 17.51 -19.61
CA VAL A 395 21.53 16.42 -19.27
C VAL A 395 22.13 15.07 -19.65
N CYS A 396 22.62 14.92 -20.88
CA CYS A 396 23.26 13.69 -21.34
C CYS A 396 24.49 13.34 -20.49
N TYR A 397 25.37 14.30 -20.21
CA TYR A 397 26.55 14.11 -19.36
C TYR A 397 26.18 13.65 -17.94
N ASN A 398 25.17 14.27 -17.32
CA ASN A 398 24.70 13.88 -15.99
C ASN A 398 24.11 12.47 -15.97
N ILE A 399 23.43 12.05 -17.04
CA ILE A 399 22.91 10.69 -17.20
C ILE A 399 24.08 9.70 -17.33
N LYS A 400 25.06 9.96 -18.21
CA LYS A 400 26.25 9.11 -18.39
C LYS A 400 27.03 8.96 -17.09
N LYS A 401 27.29 10.07 -16.38
CA LYS A 401 27.96 10.08 -15.07
C LYS A 401 27.20 9.26 -14.03
N ALA A 402 25.87 9.41 -13.97
CA ALA A 402 25.04 8.67 -13.02
C ALA A 402 24.98 7.16 -13.31
N ILE A 403 25.01 6.76 -14.59
CA ILE A 403 25.04 5.36 -15.01
C ILE A 403 26.41 4.75 -14.70
N SER A 404 27.51 5.43 -15.06
CA SER A 404 28.88 4.98 -14.79
C SER A 404 29.11 4.69 -13.31
N LEU A 405 28.72 5.61 -12.41
CA LEU A 405 28.83 5.43 -10.96
C LEU A 405 28.02 4.23 -10.42
N LYS A 406 26.95 3.84 -11.11
CA LYS A 406 26.05 2.75 -10.68
C LYS A 406 26.44 1.40 -11.24
N VAL A 407 27.03 1.37 -12.43
CA VAL A 407 27.47 0.16 -13.13
C VAL A 407 28.89 -0.23 -12.72
N HIS A 408 29.69 0.68 -12.15
CA HIS A 408 31.07 0.43 -11.69
C HIS A 408 31.22 -0.79 -10.74
N LYS A 409 30.18 -1.16 -9.99
CA LYS A 409 30.19 -2.33 -9.07
C LYS A 409 29.88 -3.66 -9.76
N TRP A 410 29.62 -3.68 -11.07
CA TRP A 410 29.27 -4.89 -11.81
C TRP A 410 30.54 -5.60 -12.30
N LYS A 411 30.53 -6.93 -12.27
CA LYS A 411 31.70 -7.76 -12.62
C LYS A 411 32.24 -7.53 -14.05
N ASN A 412 31.41 -7.04 -14.97
CA ASN A 412 31.73 -6.75 -16.38
C ASN A 412 31.47 -5.28 -16.74
N SER A 413 31.77 -4.35 -15.83
CA SER A 413 31.42 -2.93 -16.01
C SER A 413 32.19 -2.24 -17.13
N LEU A 414 33.48 -2.55 -17.32
CA LEU A 414 34.30 -1.93 -18.38
C LEU A 414 33.80 -2.29 -19.79
N SER A 415 33.54 -3.57 -20.09
CA SER A 415 33.09 -3.99 -21.42
C SER A 415 31.70 -3.47 -21.81
N LEU A 416 30.86 -3.13 -20.83
CA LEU A 416 29.56 -2.49 -21.05
C LEU A 416 29.66 -0.97 -21.23
N LEU A 417 30.72 -0.35 -20.68
CA LEU A 417 30.96 1.10 -20.77
C LEU A 417 31.84 1.47 -21.97
N ASP A 418 32.68 0.56 -22.49
CA ASP A 418 33.54 0.80 -23.66
C ASP A 418 32.76 1.03 -24.96
N GLY A 419 31.45 0.72 -24.99
CA GLY A 419 30.53 1.00 -26.10
C GLY A 419 29.48 2.09 -25.82
N PHE A 420 29.63 2.90 -24.77
CA PHE A 420 28.58 3.81 -24.24
C PHE A 420 28.93 5.32 -24.24
#